data_AF-M1VG27-F1
#
_entry.id   AF-M1VG27-F1
#
_cell.length_a   1.000
_cell.length_b   1.000
_cell.length_c   1.000
_cell.angle_alpha   90.00
_cell.angle_beta   90.00
_cell.angle_gamma   90.00
#
_symmetry.space_group_name_H-M   'P 1'
#
loop_
_entity.id
_entity.type
_entity.pdbx_description
1 polymer ?
#
loop_
_entity_poly.entity_id
_entity_poly.type
_entity_poly.pdbx_seq_one_letter_code
_entity_poly.pdbx_strand_id
1 'polypeptide(L)' 'MALNDACLRKIEYGAMLGGAVGATFGALFGGYEASRYRSVSVAQRVGLAARATLGGAAVFGFFLAVGTAIRGCGGPDRF' A
#
# COMPACT_ATOMS: atom_id res chain seq x y z
N MET A 1 3.86 -27.66 1.00
CA MET A 1 3.58 -26.51 0.12
C MET A 1 4.91 -25.91 -0.29
N ALA A 2 5.44 -26.27 -1.46
CA ALA A 2 6.60 -25.57 -2.04
C ALA A 2 6.05 -24.34 -2.77
N LEU A 3 5.92 -23.23 -2.05
CA LEU A 3 5.64 -21.94 -2.70
C LEU A 3 6.95 -21.57 -3.40
N ASN A 4 7.03 -21.73 -4.73
CA ASN A 4 8.22 -21.36 -5.48
C ASN A 4 8.64 -19.92 -5.13
N ASP A 5 9.93 -19.70 -4.88
CA ASP A 5 10.48 -18.38 -4.50
C ASP A 5 10.04 -17.28 -5.49
N ALA A 6 9.85 -17.63 -6.77
CA ALA A 6 9.35 -16.73 -7.80
C ALA A 6 7.89 -16.26 -7.57
N CYS A 7 6.99 -17.13 -7.11
CA CYS A 7 5.63 -16.73 -6.78
C CYS A 7 5.61 -15.87 -5.51
N LEU A 8 6.41 -16.23 -4.50
CA LEU A 8 6.54 -15.46 -3.26
C LEU A 8 7.07 -14.05 -3.53
N ARG A 9 8.09 -13.92 -4.41
CA ARG A 9 8.61 -12.62 -4.87
C ARG A 9 7.55 -11.80 -5.63
N LYS A 10 6.73 -12.41 -6.49
CA LYS A 10 5.63 -11.69 -7.18
C LYS A 10 4.58 -11.15 -6.20
N ILE A 11 4.28 -11.91 -5.15
CA ILE A 11 3.37 -11.47 -4.08
C ILE A 11 3.99 -10.30 -3.32
N GLU A 12 5.26 -10.40 -2.97
CA GLU A 12 6.02 -9.33 -2.30
C GLU A 12 6.08 -8.05 -3.14
N TYR A 13 6.37 -8.15 -4.44
CA TYR A 13 6.33 -7.00 -5.35
C TYR A 13 4.93 -6.38 -5.43
N GLY A 14 3.87 -7.19 -5.47
CA GLY A 14 2.50 -6.71 -5.42
C GLY A 14 2.20 -5.94 -4.12
N ALA A 15 2.65 -6.47 -2.98
CA ALA A 15 2.51 -5.82 -1.69
C ALA A 15 3.29 -4.49 -1.63
N MET A 16 4.53 -4.47 -2.09
CA MET A 16 5.38 -3.26 -2.12
C MET A 16 4.79 -2.17 -3.01
N LEU A 17 4.32 -2.52 -4.21
CA LEU A 17 3.71 -1.57 -5.14
C LEU A 17 2.39 -1.01 -4.57
N GLY A 18 1.54 -1.86 -4.01
CA GLY A 18 0.29 -1.42 -3.39
C GLY A 18 0.51 -0.57 -2.14
N GLY A 19 1.52 -0.93 -1.33
CA GLY A 19 1.95 -0.13 -0.18
C GLY A 19 2.49 1.24 -0.60
N ALA A 20 3.33 1.31 -1.63
CA ALA A 20 3.90 2.56 -2.14
C ALA A 20 2.82 3.50 -2.70
N VAL A 21 1.87 2.96 -3.46
CA VAL A 21 0.73 3.73 -4.00
C VAL A 21 -0.19 4.21 -2.88
N GLY A 22 -0.59 3.33 -1.96
CA GLY A 22 -1.42 3.73 -0.83
C GLY A 22 -0.73 4.74 0.09
N ALA A 23 0.59 4.63 0.27
CA ALA A 23 1.38 5.57 1.04
C ALA A 23 1.49 6.95 0.38
N THR A 24 1.72 7.02 -0.93
CA THR A 24 1.82 8.30 -1.66
C THR A 24 0.47 9.01 -1.72
N PHE A 25 -0.61 8.30 -2.07
CA PHE A 25 -1.95 8.91 -2.07
C PHE A 25 -2.41 9.32 -0.67
N GLY A 26 -2.14 8.50 0.35
CA GLY A 26 -2.43 8.87 1.74
C GLY A 26 -1.66 10.10 2.21
N ALA A 27 -0.38 10.21 1.84
CA ALA A 27 0.44 11.37 2.18
C ALA A 27 -0.02 12.64 1.45
N LEU A 28 -0.41 12.54 0.18
CA LEU A 28 -0.91 13.67 -0.61
C LEU A 28 -2.28 14.18 -0.11
N PHE A 29 -3.25 13.28 0.04
CA PHE A 29 -4.59 13.66 0.52
C PHE A 29 -4.59 14.02 2.00
N GLY A 30 -3.87 13.28 2.84
CA GLY A 30 -3.70 13.61 4.25
C GLY A 30 -2.93 14.92 4.47
N GLY A 31 -1.92 15.20 3.64
CA GLY A 31 -1.19 16.47 3.64
C GLY A 31 -2.02 17.65 3.14
N TYR A 32 -2.88 17.43 2.13
CA TYR A 32 -3.79 18.45 1.61
C TYR A 32 -4.86 18.86 2.63
N GLU A 33 -5.52 17.87 3.26
CA GLU A 33 -6.46 18.07 4.38
C GLU A 33 -5.78 18.82 5.54
N ALA A 34 -4.52 18.47 5.84
CA ALA A 34 -3.74 19.12 6.88
C ALA A 34 -3.41 20.60 6.58
N SER A 35 -3.27 20.97 5.30
CA SER A 35 -3.02 22.37 4.91
C SER A 35 -4.26 23.25 5.01
N ARG A 36 -5.46 22.68 4.78
CA ARG A 36 -6.74 23.41 4.81
C ARG A 36 -7.25 23.75 6.21
N TYR A 37 -7.06 22.89 7.22
CA TYR A 37 -7.61 23.11 8.56
C TYR A 37 -6.68 23.86 9.51
N ARG A 38 -6.39 25.15 9.27
CA ARG A 38 -5.41 25.98 10.04
C ARG A 38 -5.64 26.07 11.57
N SER A 39 -6.77 25.62 12.12
CA SER A 39 -7.14 25.71 13.55
C SER A 39 -6.74 24.52 14.44
N VAL A 40 -6.33 23.38 13.88
CA VAL A 40 -6.06 22.15 14.66
C VAL A 40 -4.56 21.94 14.87
N SER A 41 -4.12 21.42 16.01
CA SER A 41 -2.69 21.17 16.31
C SER A 41 -2.00 20.32 15.23
N VAL A 42 -0.75 20.66 14.88
CA VAL A 42 0.02 20.01 13.79
C VAL A 42 0.15 18.50 14.03
N ALA A 43 0.26 18.07 15.29
CA ALA A 43 0.37 16.67 15.68
C ALA A 43 -0.90 15.85 15.39
N GLN A 44 -2.11 16.41 15.59
CA GLN A 44 -3.36 15.71 15.27
C GLN A 44 -3.57 15.58 13.75
N ARG A 45 -3.12 16.56 12.97
CA ARG A 45 -3.21 16.50 11.50
C ARG A 45 -2.30 15.42 10.93
N VAL A 46 -1.06 15.36 11.40
CA VAL A 46 -0.10 14.33 10.98
C VAL A 46 -0.56 12.94 11.44
N GLY A 47 -1.14 12.82 12.63
CA GLY A 47 -1.70 11.55 13.12
C GLY A 47 -2.90 11.06 12.31
N LEU A 48 -3.81 11.95 11.90
CA LEU A 48 -4.96 11.60 11.07
C LEU A 48 -4.54 11.25 9.64
N ALA A 49 -3.65 12.05 9.04
CA ALA A 49 -3.06 11.78 7.75
C ALA A 49 -2.31 10.45 7.77
N ALA A 50 -1.46 10.21 8.77
CA ALA A 50 -0.73 8.95 8.90
C ALA A 50 -1.66 7.75 9.07
N ARG A 51 -2.77 7.86 9.81
CA ARG A 51 -3.76 6.78 9.93
C ARG A 51 -4.46 6.50 8.58
N ALA A 52 -4.84 7.53 7.84
CA ALA A 52 -5.42 7.37 6.51
C ALA A 52 -4.42 6.75 5.53
N THR A 53 -3.15 7.17 5.60
CA THR A 53 -2.05 6.65 4.79
C THR A 53 -1.73 5.19 5.11
N LEU A 54 -1.63 4.84 6.38
CA LEU A 54 -1.37 3.46 6.82
C LEU A 54 -2.55 2.55 6.48
N GLY A 55 -3.79 3.03 6.65
CA GLY A 55 -4.99 2.30 6.23
C GLY A 55 -5.03 2.07 4.73
N GLY A 56 -4.75 3.10 3.93
CA GLY A 56 -4.67 3.00 2.47
C GLY A 56 -3.55 2.07 2.01
N ALA A 57 -2.33 2.24 2.52
CA ALA A 57 -1.19 1.39 2.20
C ALA A 57 -1.45 -0.08 2.55
N ALA A 58 -2.09 -0.36 3.69
CA ALA A 58 -2.43 -1.72 4.09
C ALA A 58 -3.47 -2.35 3.16
N VAL A 59 -4.54 -1.64 2.82
CA VAL A 59 -5.61 -2.18 1.96
C VAL A 59 -5.15 -2.34 0.52
N PHE A 60 -4.50 -1.33 -0.06
CA PHE A 60 -3.98 -1.40 -1.42
C PHE A 60 -2.85 -2.44 -1.54
N GLY A 61 -1.94 -2.49 -0.57
CA GLY A 61 -0.90 -3.52 -0.48
C GLY A 61 -1.48 -4.94 -0.38
N PHE A 62 -2.47 -5.15 0.48
CA PHE A 62 -3.13 -6.46 0.62
C PHE A 62 -3.89 -6.85 -0.65
N PHE A 63 -4.63 -5.94 -1.26
CA PHE A 63 -5.39 -6.21 -2.47
C PHE A 63 -4.49 -6.57 -3.65
N LEU A 64 -3.38 -5.84 -3.83
CA LEU A 64 -2.40 -6.14 -4.87
C LEU A 64 -1.63 -7.43 -4.57
N ALA A 65 -1.26 -7.70 -3.32
CA ALA A 65 -0.61 -8.95 -2.93
C ALA A 65 -1.51 -10.18 -3.17
N VAL A 66 -2.79 -10.10 -2.84
CA VAL A 66 -3.75 -11.18 -3.11
C VAL A 66 -4.03 -11.29 -4.61
N GLY A 67 -4.15 -10.16 -5.32
CA GLY A 67 -4.34 -10.14 -6.76
C GLY A 67 -3.17 -10.75 -7.54
N THR A 68 -1.94 -10.54 -7.08
CA THR A 68 -0.74 -11.17 -7.65
C THR A 68 -0.59 -12.62 -7.21
N ALA A 69 -1.07 -13.00 -6.03
CA ALA A 69 -1.13 -14.42 -5.63
C ALA A 69 -2.05 -15.23 -6.56
N ILE A 70 -3.25 -14.69 -6.87
CA ILE A 70 -4.24 -15.38 -7.71
C ILE A 70 -3.77 -15.50 -9.17
N ARG A 71 -3.12 -14.45 -9.72
CA ARG A 71 -2.66 -14.43 -11.12
C ARG A 71 -1.24 -14.92 -11.34
N GLY A 72 -0.35 -14.74 -10.36
CA GLY A 72 1.09 -14.92 -10.52
C GLY A 72 1.59 -16.34 -10.29
N CYS A 73 0.87 -17.15 -9.53
CA CYS A 73 1.25 -18.54 -9.20
C CYS A 73 0.86 -19.58 -10.28
N GLY A 74 0.15 -19.18 -11.35
CA GLY A 74 -0.33 -20.08 -12.41
C GLY A 74 0.42 -19.99 -13.76
N GLY A 75 1.41 -19.11 -13.89
CA GLY A 75 2.14 -18.90 -15.15
C GLY A 75 3.61 -19.31 -15.04
N PRO A 76 4.17 -20.05 -16.04
CA PRO A 76 5.57 -20.43 -16.03
C PRO A 76 6.46 -19.19 -15.94
N ASP A 77 7.47 -19.28 -15.08
CA ASP A 77 8.45 -18.23 -14.81
C ASP A 77 9.21 -17.89 -16.10
N ARG A 78 8.73 -16.88 -16.83
CA ARG A 78 9.50 -16.27 -17.93
C ARG A 78 9.96 -14.91 -17.43
N PHE A 79 11.29 -14.81 -17.36
CA PHE A 79 12.11 -13.64 -17.06
C PHE A 79 11.49 -12.32 -17.50
#